data_AF-V5IEK3-F1
#
_entry.id   AF-V5IEK3-F1
#
_cell.length_a   1.000
_cell.length_b   1.000
_cell.length_c   1.000
_cell.angle_alpha   90.00
_cell.angle_beta   90.00
_cell.angle_gamma   90.00
#
_symmetry.space_group_name_H-M   'P 1'
#
loop_
_entity.id
_entity.type
_entity.pdbx_description
1 polymer ?
#
loop_
_entity_poly.entity_id
_entity_poly.type
_entity_poly.pdbx_seq_one_letter_code
_entity_poly.pdbx_strand_id
1 'polypeptide(L)'
;VVQLGAPLAERHERHRETVDLFATWMGLELIPEPTKDKSKRRLYRAFLSLLDPRQPERKCSFLLHIAGDGRYQVSDCNPAVTDLERLVLELNRADDLSKFFSEMRARFKAILNPTLA
;
A
#
# COMPACT_ATOMS: atom_id res chain seq x y z
N VAL A 1 -6.32 29.08 -29.89
CA VAL A 1 -5.05 28.71 -29.24
C VAL A 1 -5.28 27.42 -28.50
N VAL A 2 -4.82 26.29 -29.05
CA VAL A 2 -4.92 24.99 -28.37
C VAL A 2 -3.77 24.93 -27.36
N GLN A 3 -4.08 24.87 -26.07
CA GLN A 3 -3.07 24.60 -25.04
C GLN A 3 -2.56 23.16 -25.26
N LEU A 4 -1.38 23.03 -25.85
CA LEU A 4 -0.61 21.79 -25.82
C LEU A 4 -0.27 21.55 -24.35
N GLY A 5 -0.95 20.58 -23.72
CA GLY A 5 -0.68 20.20 -22.34
C GLY A 5 0.80 19.86 -22.15
N ALA A 6 1.32 20.11 -20.94
CA ALA A 6 2.73 19.99 -20.60
C ALA A 6 3.43 18.72 -21.16
N PRO A 7 4.72 18.79 -21.50
CA PRO A 7 5.51 17.65 -21.98
C PRO A 7 5.45 16.43 -21.05
N LEU A 8 5.60 15.23 -21.62
CA LEU A 8 5.53 13.96 -20.87
C LEU A 8 6.51 13.91 -19.69
N ALA A 9 7.74 14.40 -19.88
CA ALA A 9 8.75 14.47 -18.83
C ALA A 9 8.29 15.34 -17.65
N GLU A 10 7.67 16.49 -17.91
CA GLU A 10 7.13 17.38 -16.88
C GLU A 10 5.92 16.74 -16.15
N ARG A 11 5.12 15.92 -16.85
CA ARG A 11 4.04 15.15 -16.21
C ARG A 11 4.57 14.06 -15.29
N HIS A 12 5.61 13.35 -15.72
CA HIS A 12 6.25 12.32 -14.89
C HIS A 12 6.94 12.92 -13.66
N GLU A 13 7.61 14.06 -13.82
CA GLU A 13 8.26 14.74 -12.70
C GLU A 13 7.25 15.19 -11.65
N ARG A 14 6.19 15.90 -12.06
CA ARG A 14 5.11 16.30 -11.13
C ARG A 14 4.42 15.12 -10.48
N HIS A 15 4.24 14.02 -11.21
CA HIS A 15 3.68 12.79 -10.64
C HIS A 15 4.60 12.20 -9.57
N ARG A 16 5.91 12.16 -9.82
CA ARG A 16 6.91 11.71 -8.84
C ARG A 16 6.92 12.58 -7.60
N GLU A 17 6.99 13.90 -7.75
CA GLU A 17 6.95 14.84 -6.61
C GLU A 17 5.69 14.64 -5.75
N THR A 18 4.55 14.42 -6.40
CA THR A 18 3.28 14.15 -5.71
C THR A 18 3.35 12.84 -4.92
N VAL A 19 3.83 11.76 -5.55
CA VAL A 19 3.98 10.45 -4.90
C VAL A 19 4.97 10.51 -3.72
N ASP A 20 6.08 11.22 -3.88
CA ASP A 20 7.10 11.38 -2.85
C ASP A 20 6.56 12.16 -1.64
N LEU A 21 5.77 13.21 -1.86
CA LEU A 21 5.06 13.92 -0.79
C LEU A 21 4.10 13.00 -0.03
N PHE A 22 3.30 12.21 -0.76
CA PHE A 22 2.38 11.25 -0.14
C PHE A 22 3.11 10.16 0.65
N ALA A 23 4.22 9.64 0.12
CA ALA A 23 5.05 8.67 0.82
C ALA A 23 5.63 9.27 2.11
N THR A 24 6.12 10.50 2.04
CA THR A 24 6.69 11.21 3.20
C THR A 24 5.64 11.49 4.27
N TRP A 25 4.47 12.01 3.89
CA TRP A 25 3.46 12.45 4.86
C TRP A 25 2.62 11.30 5.42
N MET A 26 2.33 10.29 4.61
CA MET A 26 1.51 9.16 5.05
C MET A 26 2.36 7.98 5.51
N GLY A 27 3.65 7.92 5.17
CA GLY A 27 4.46 6.71 5.35
C GLY A 27 3.86 5.55 4.56
N LEU A 28 3.54 5.75 3.28
CA LEU A 28 2.99 4.74 2.37
C LEU A 28 3.80 4.71 1.08
N GLU A 29 4.41 3.57 0.77
CA GLU A 29 5.04 3.32 -0.52
C GLU A 29 4.35 2.11 -1.19
N LEU A 30 4.00 2.24 -2.46
CA LEU A 30 3.47 1.16 -3.29
C LEU A 30 4.44 0.88 -4.42
N ILE A 31 5.21 -0.19 -4.31
CA ILE A 31 6.24 -0.55 -5.28
C ILE A 31 5.71 -1.67 -6.17
N PRO A 32 5.61 -1.48 -7.51
CA PRO A 32 5.28 -2.57 -8.42
C PRO A 32 6.32 -3.67 -8.33
N GLU A 33 5.88 -4.91 -8.10
CA GLU A 33 6.77 -6.06 -8.04
C GLU A 33 6.89 -6.67 -9.44
N PRO A 34 8.13 -6.88 -9.95
CA PRO A 34 8.33 -7.49 -11.25
C PRO A 34 7.86 -8.95 -11.20
N THR A 35 6.86 -9.27 -12.02
CA THR A 35 6.35 -10.64 -12.15
C THR A 35 6.72 -11.22 -13.53
N LYS A 36 7.29 -12.43 -13.53
CA LYS A 36 7.48 -13.21 -14.76
C LYS A 36 6.14 -13.76 -15.29
N ASP A 37 5.15 -13.86 -14.42
CA ASP A 37 3.81 -14.34 -14.72
C ASP A 37 2.95 -13.17 -15.20
N LYS A 38 2.74 -13.10 -16.52
CA LYS A 38 1.91 -12.08 -17.18
C LYS A 38 0.42 -12.16 -16.80
N SER A 39 -0.01 -13.25 -16.16
CA SER A 39 -1.38 -13.39 -15.65
C SER A 39 -1.60 -12.62 -14.35
N LYS A 40 -0.55 -12.39 -13.56
CA LYS A 40 -0.56 -11.50 -12.39
C LYS A 40 -0.46 -10.06 -12.85
N ARG A 41 -1.57 -9.52 -13.36
CA ARG A 41 -1.57 -8.23 -14.06
C ARG A 41 -1.13 -7.07 -13.19
N ARG A 42 -1.25 -7.16 -11.85
CA ARG A 42 -0.90 -6.09 -10.91
C ARG A 42 -0.51 -6.67 -9.55
N LEU A 43 0.79 -6.66 -9.26
CA LEU A 43 1.36 -7.04 -7.97
C LEU A 43 2.13 -5.84 -7.41
N TYR A 44 1.81 -5.45 -6.18
CA TYR A 44 2.47 -4.34 -5.49
C TYR A 44 2.97 -4.81 -4.13
N ARG A 45 4.15 -4.38 -3.74
CA ARG A 45 4.55 -4.37 -2.33
C ARG A 45 4.15 -3.04 -1.70
N ALA A 46 3.33 -3.13 -0.67
CA ALA A 46 3.00 -2.00 0.17
C ALA A 46 3.99 -1.95 1.34
N PHE A 47 4.60 -0.78 1.56
CA PHE A 47 5.34 -0.48 2.78
C PHE A 47 4.60 0.60 3.58
N LEU A 48 4.48 0.38 4.88
CA LEU A 48 3.89 1.31 5.84
C LEU A 48 4.93 1.68 6.91
N SER A 49 5.25 2.95 7.01
CA SER A 49 6.12 3.53 8.04
C SER A 49 5.34 4.52 8.92
N LEU A 50 6.03 5.19 9.85
CA LEU A 50 5.44 6.13 10.81
C LEU A 50 4.41 5.46 11.76
N LEU A 51 4.61 4.17 12.04
CA LEU A 51 3.72 3.36 12.88
C LEU A 51 4.24 3.20 14.32
N ASP A 52 5.55 3.35 14.53
CA ASP A 52 6.21 3.33 15.83
C ASP A 52 6.88 4.69 16.07
N PRO A 53 6.39 5.51 17.03
CA PRO A 53 6.99 6.81 17.33
C PRO A 53 8.46 6.74 17.77
N ARG A 54 8.90 5.58 18.30
CA ARG A 54 10.29 5.36 18.74
C ARG A 54 11.20 5.00 17.58
N GLN A 55 10.63 4.42 16.51
CA GLN A 55 11.33 4.03 15.29
C GLN A 55 10.50 4.38 14.05
N PRO A 56 10.37 5.68 13.71
CA PRO A 56 9.47 6.14 12.64
C PRO A 56 9.76 5.52 11.27
N GLU A 57 11.04 5.22 11.00
CA GLU A 57 11.52 4.61 9.75
C GLU A 57 11.24 3.09 9.67
N ARG A 58 10.80 2.45 10.75
CA ARG A 58 10.50 1.02 10.75
C ARG A 58 9.32 0.74 9.82
N LYS A 59 9.57 -0.07 8.79
CA LYS A 59 8.56 -0.47 7.80
C LYS A 59 7.87 -1.77 8.19
N CYS A 60 6.54 -1.77 8.11
CA CYS A 60 5.73 -2.98 7.95
C CYS A 60 5.40 -3.15 6.46
N SER A 61 5.17 -4.37 5.99
CA SER A 61 4.90 -4.58 4.57
C SER A 61 3.98 -5.77 4.29
N PHE A 62 3.37 -5.76 3.12
CA PHE A 62 2.63 -6.90 2.58
C PHE A 62 2.61 -6.83 1.04
N LEU A 63 2.41 -7.96 0.39
CA LEU A 63 2.13 -8.04 -1.05
C LEU A 63 0.64 -7.92 -1.29
N LEU A 64 0.24 -6.98 -2.15
CA LEU A 64 -1.11 -6.78 -2.66
C LEU A 64 -1.17 -7.23 -4.12
N HIS A 65 -1.94 -8.27 -4.38
CA HIS A 65 -2.18 -8.79 -5.72
C HIS A 65 -3.62 -8.50 -6.13
N ILE A 66 -3.81 -7.96 -7.33
CA ILE A 66 -5.12 -7.85 -7.97
C ILE A 66 -5.17 -8.95 -9.03
N ALA A 67 -5.96 -9.99 -8.74
CA ALA A 67 -6.11 -11.14 -9.61
C ALA A 67 -6.83 -10.76 -10.92
N GLY A 68 -6.76 -11.65 -11.91
CA GLY A 68 -7.37 -11.42 -13.22
C GLY A 68 -8.89 -11.24 -13.20
N ASP A 69 -9.56 -11.72 -12.15
CA ASP A 69 -10.99 -11.55 -11.88
C ASP A 69 -11.32 -10.27 -11.07
N GLY A 70 -10.33 -9.43 -10.80
CA GLY A 70 -10.47 -8.20 -10.05
C GLY A 70 -10.40 -8.36 -8.53
N ARG A 71 -10.31 -9.59 -8.01
CA ARG A 71 -10.22 -9.82 -6.56
C ARG A 71 -8.85 -9.48 -5.99
N TYR A 72 -8.85 -8.92 -4.80
CA TYR A 72 -7.66 -8.66 -4.01
C TYR A 72 -7.19 -9.91 -3.27
N GLN A 73 -5.89 -10.14 -3.27
CA GLN A 73 -5.22 -11.14 -2.46
C GLN A 73 -4.06 -10.46 -1.74
N VAL A 74 -3.83 -10.84 -0.48
CA VAL A 74 -2.71 -10.33 0.32
C VAL A 74 -1.85 -11.50 0.78
N SER A 75 -0.54 -11.36 0.65
CA SER A 75 0.44 -12.35 1.09
C SER A 75 1.70 -11.67 1.61
N ASP A 76 2.64 -12.47 2.13
CA ASP A 76 3.94 -11.99 2.62
C ASP A 76 3.84 -10.78 3.57
N CYS A 77 2.89 -10.85 4.50
CA CYS A 77 2.62 -9.80 5.47
C CYS A 77 3.61 -9.89 6.63
N ASN A 78 4.38 -8.82 6.85
CA ASN A 78 5.38 -8.72 7.89
C ASN A 78 5.25 -7.38 8.65
N PRO A 79 5.01 -7.41 9.98
CA PRO A 79 4.74 -8.59 10.81
C PRO A 79 3.42 -9.28 10.43
N ALA A 80 3.21 -10.52 10.88
CA ALA A 80 1.96 -11.23 10.62
C ALA A 80 0.77 -10.53 11.30
N VAL A 81 -0.35 -10.40 10.59
CA VAL A 81 -1.60 -9.83 11.10
C VAL A 81 -2.62 -10.94 11.28
N THR A 82 -3.08 -11.14 12.52
CA THR A 82 -3.93 -12.30 12.89
C THR A 82 -5.28 -12.31 12.17
N ASP A 83 -5.91 -11.15 11.96
CA ASP A 83 -7.22 -11.03 11.31
C ASP A 83 -7.14 -10.65 9.82
N LEU A 84 -5.99 -10.90 9.17
CA LEU A 84 -5.74 -10.49 7.78
C LEU A 84 -6.77 -11.05 6.80
N GLU A 85 -7.17 -12.31 6.93
CA GLU A 85 -8.15 -12.94 6.05
C GLU A 85 -9.51 -12.23 6.09
N ARG A 86 -9.94 -11.81 7.30
CA ARG A 86 -11.17 -11.04 7.48
C ARG A 86 -11.07 -9.67 6.79
N LEU A 87 -9.93 -8.98 6.92
CA LEU A 87 -9.70 -7.69 6.25
C LEU A 87 -9.72 -7.83 4.72
N VAL A 88 -9.13 -8.89 4.18
CA VAL A 88 -9.15 -9.17 2.73
C VAL A 88 -10.56 -9.53 2.25
N LEU A 89 -11.33 -10.27 3.05
CA LEU A 89 -12.73 -10.57 2.73
C LEU A 89 -13.57 -9.28 2.67
N GLU A 90 -13.39 -8.38 3.64
CA GLU A 90 -14.06 -7.07 3.65
C GLU A 90 -13.63 -6.19 2.48
N LEU A 91 -12.33 -6.17 2.16
CA LEU A 91 -11.79 -5.47 1.00
C LEU A 91 -12.46 -5.95 -0.29
N ASN A 92 -12.54 -7.26 -0.50
CA ASN A 92 -13.18 -7.82 -1.70
C ASN A 92 -14.70 -7.61 -1.74
N ARG A 93 -15.34 -7.39 -0.59
CA ARG A 93 -16.79 -7.12 -0.51
C ARG A 93 -17.12 -5.65 -0.75
N ALA A 94 -16.34 -4.74 -0.19
CA ALA A 94 -16.62 -3.31 -0.18
C ALA A 94 -15.84 -2.51 -1.23
N ASP A 95 -14.79 -3.11 -1.82
CA ASP A 95 -13.86 -2.46 -2.75
C ASP A 95 -13.23 -1.16 -2.17
N ASP A 96 -12.99 -1.16 -0.86
CA ASP A 96 -12.52 0.02 -0.13
C ASP A 96 -11.06 -0.16 0.33
N LEU A 97 -10.13 0.17 -0.57
CA LEU A 97 -8.70 0.15 -0.27
C LEU A 97 -8.32 1.14 0.84
N SER A 98 -8.95 2.32 0.88
CA SER A 98 -8.65 3.34 1.91
C SER A 98 -8.94 2.81 3.31
N LYS A 99 -10.10 2.17 3.50
CA LYS A 99 -10.44 1.50 4.75
C LYS A 99 -9.49 0.34 5.05
N PHE A 100 -9.19 -0.51 4.06
CA PHE A 100 -8.26 -1.63 4.25
C PHE A 100 -6.87 -1.16 4.74
N PHE A 101 -6.30 -0.13 4.12
CA PHE A 101 -5.01 0.44 4.55
C PHE A 101 -5.07 1.05 5.95
N SER A 102 -6.18 1.70 6.30
CA SER A 102 -6.39 2.24 7.66
C SER A 102 -6.41 1.12 8.71
N GLU A 103 -7.16 0.04 8.47
CA GLU A 103 -7.23 -1.12 9.35
C GLU A 103 -5.87 -1.82 9.48
N MET A 104 -5.15 -2.02 8.36
CA MET A 104 -3.79 -2.57 8.38
C MET A 104 -2.83 -1.72 9.22
N ARG A 105 -2.89 -0.39 9.09
CA ARG A 105 -2.10 0.52 9.95
C ARG A 105 -2.45 0.33 11.43
N ALA A 106 -3.73 0.21 11.77
CA ALA A 106 -4.14 -0.02 13.15
C ALA A 106 -3.57 -1.33 13.72
N ARG A 107 -3.62 -2.43 12.94
CA ARG A 107 -3.06 -3.73 13.36
C ARG A 107 -1.55 -3.66 13.54
N PHE A 108 -0.84 -3.09 12.57
CA PHE A 108 0.60 -2.92 12.70
C PHE A 108 0.97 -2.04 13.90
N LYS A 109 0.27 -0.93 14.14
CA LYS A 109 0.49 -0.10 15.33
C LYS A 109 0.31 -0.88 16.64
N ALA A 110 -0.73 -1.71 16.74
CA ALA A 110 -0.96 -2.55 17.91
C ALA A 110 0.14 -3.61 18.09
N ILE A 111 0.63 -4.21 17.00
CA ILE A 111 1.73 -5.19 17.04
C ILE A 111 3.05 -4.52 17.47
N LEU A 112 3.34 -3.32 16.96
CA LEU A 112 4.57 -2.59 17.27
C LEU A 112 4.54 -1.98 18.67
N ASN A 113 3.35 -1.59 19.16
CA ASN A 113 3.14 -0.95 20.46
C ASN A 113 2.10 -1.71 21.30
N PRO A 114 2.39 -2.95 21.74
CA PRO A 114 1.43 -3.79 22.44
C PRO A 114 0.99 -3.23 23.80
N THR A 115 1.70 -2.25 24.34
CA THR A 115 1.39 -1.59 25.62
C THR A 115 0.28 -0.53 25.52
N LEU A 116 -0.24 -0.24 24.33
CA LEU A 116 -1.30 0.75 24.08
C LEU A 116 -2.64 0.11 23.61
N ALA A 117 -2.74 -1.22 23.63
CA ALA A 117 -3.91 -1.98 23.20
C ALA A 117 -4.75 -2.50 24.37
#